data_AF-A0A1V6QUB6-F1
#
_entry.id   AF-A0A1V6QUB6-F1
#
_cell.length_a   1.000
_cell.length_b   1.000
_cell.length_c   1.000
_cell.angle_alpha   90.00
_cell.angle_beta   90.00
_cell.angle_gamma   90.00
#
_symmetry.space_group_name_H-M   'P 1'
#
loop_
_entity.id
_entity.type
_entity.pdbx_description
1 polymer ?
#
loop_
_entity_poly.entity_id
_entity_poly.type
_entity_poly.pdbx_seq_one_letter_code
_entity_poly.pdbx_strand_id
1 'polypeptide(L)'
;MSPRLVSTKEVARHDSPNDCWLVVDNQVWDVSIFAPDHPGGAEIILRYAGRDATAAYNEVHTPATIKALPPTQLMGQLDPSSIDGTWRNKSTPQTPSQTTAKPQLNAILSTHDFEDAARDSLSKKAWAFYSSTATDLISHNSNQSFYGRMSMRPRLLRNVLTINTQATVLGARVEEPPMANPRLKSVYGEDANSFRPERWLGPELVGVSWGFMPFHGGPKICLGKEFALTEASHAIIRIIQTFPGLRLPPETPILPPGEEKQALTIVVMSAEGCKVLLD
;
A
#
# COMPACT_ATOMS: atom_id res chain seq x y z
N MET A 1 8.07 -32.11 -11.27
CA MET A 1 9.49 -31.93 -11.62
C MET A 1 10.13 -31.15 -10.50
N SER A 2 11.22 -31.64 -9.91
CA SER A 2 11.93 -30.91 -8.87
C SER A 2 12.46 -29.58 -9.44
N PRO A 3 12.37 -28.48 -8.68
CA PRO A 3 12.88 -27.18 -9.14
C PRO A 3 14.39 -27.27 -9.41
N ARG A 4 14.85 -26.60 -10.48
CA ARG A 4 16.28 -26.49 -10.78
C ARG A 4 16.97 -25.83 -9.59
N LEU A 5 18.04 -26.45 -9.10
CA LEU A 5 18.92 -25.86 -8.09
C LEU A 5 20.01 -25.05 -8.78
N VAL A 6 20.24 -23.83 -8.32
CA VAL A 6 21.20 -22.88 -8.87
C VAL A 6 22.22 -22.55 -7.78
N SER A 7 23.51 -22.67 -8.08
CA SER A 7 24.56 -22.43 -7.07
C SER A 7 24.86 -20.94 -6.87
N THR A 8 25.32 -20.55 -5.68
CA THR A 8 25.79 -19.17 -5.40
C THR A 8 26.86 -18.68 -6.40
N LYS A 9 27.75 -19.57 -6.84
CA LYS A 9 28.79 -19.27 -7.85
C LYS A 9 28.22 -19.01 -9.24
N GLU A 10 27.11 -19.65 -9.58
CA GLU A 10 26.39 -19.42 -10.82
C GLU A 10 25.71 -18.06 -10.75
N VAL A 11 24.90 -17.80 -9.71
CA VAL A 11 24.24 -16.50 -9.51
C VAL A 11 25.23 -15.34 -9.56
N ALA A 12 26.39 -15.48 -8.91
CA ALA A 12 27.42 -14.44 -8.85
C ALA A 12 28.05 -14.07 -10.21
N ARG A 13 27.81 -14.84 -11.29
CA ARG A 13 28.29 -14.49 -12.65
C ARG A 13 27.38 -13.49 -13.36
N HIS A 14 26.14 -13.36 -12.90
CA HIS A 14 25.11 -12.52 -13.50
C HIS A 14 25.00 -11.20 -12.71
N ASP A 15 26.07 -10.40 -12.74
CA ASP A 15 26.23 -9.18 -11.95
C ASP A 15 26.29 -7.88 -12.80
N SER A 16 25.82 -7.93 -14.05
CA SER A 16 25.92 -6.83 -15.01
C SER A 16 24.56 -6.29 -15.47
N PRO A 17 24.46 -5.05 -16.01
CA PRO A 17 23.17 -4.48 -16.40
C PRO A 17 22.36 -5.26 -17.44
N ASN A 18 23.05 -5.98 -18.32
CA ASN A 18 22.42 -6.78 -19.38
C ASN A 18 22.30 -8.27 -19.00
N ASP A 19 22.83 -8.66 -17.84
CA ASP A 19 22.84 -10.03 -17.33
C ASP A 19 22.86 -9.96 -15.78
N CYS A 20 21.69 -9.79 -15.20
CA CYS A 20 21.47 -9.46 -13.79
C CYS A 20 20.52 -10.47 -13.14
N TRP A 21 21.06 -11.33 -12.28
CA TRP A 21 20.25 -12.23 -11.45
C TRP A 21 20.22 -11.78 -9.99
N LEU A 22 19.09 -12.02 -9.32
CA LEU A 22 18.91 -11.74 -7.90
C LEU A 22 18.37 -12.98 -7.19
N VAL A 23 18.75 -13.13 -5.91
CA VAL A 23 18.06 -14.06 -5.01
C VAL A 23 17.05 -13.30 -4.15
N VAL A 24 15.80 -13.77 -4.14
CA VAL A 24 14.74 -13.30 -3.25
C VAL A 24 14.02 -14.51 -2.68
N ASP A 25 13.98 -14.64 -1.35
CA ASP A 25 13.35 -15.75 -0.63
C ASP A 25 13.79 -17.14 -1.15
N ASN A 26 15.12 -17.32 -1.32
CA ASN A 26 15.77 -18.53 -1.88
C ASN A 26 15.38 -18.87 -3.33
N GLN A 27 14.77 -17.95 -4.07
CA GLN A 27 14.48 -18.10 -5.50
C GLN A 27 15.41 -17.23 -6.32
N VAL A 28 15.93 -17.77 -7.41
CA VAL A 28 16.83 -17.06 -8.32
C VAL A 28 16.02 -16.53 -9.50
N TRP A 29 16.03 -15.21 -9.66
CA TRP A 29 15.27 -14.50 -10.69
C TRP A 29 16.21 -13.76 -11.64
N ASP A 30 16.00 -13.94 -12.93
CA ASP A 30 16.59 -13.11 -13.98
C ASP A 30 15.77 -11.83 -14.15
N VAL A 31 16.35 -10.72 -13.70
CA VAL A 31 15.70 -9.40 -13.76
C VAL A 31 16.30 -8.50 -14.83
N SER A 32 17.13 -9.02 -15.74
CA SER A 32 17.86 -8.24 -16.74
C SER A 32 16.92 -7.38 -17.60
N ILE A 33 15.80 -7.96 -18.05
CA ILE A 33 14.80 -7.27 -18.87
C ILE A 33 13.98 -6.29 -18.04
N PHE A 34 13.72 -6.61 -16.78
CA PHE A 34 12.84 -5.82 -15.92
C PHE A 34 13.54 -4.65 -15.23
N ALA A 35 14.85 -4.75 -14.99
CA ALA A 35 15.60 -3.75 -14.25
C ALA A 35 15.42 -2.30 -14.77
N PRO A 36 15.41 -2.02 -16.09
CA PRO A 36 15.16 -0.68 -16.62
C PRO A 36 13.77 -0.11 -16.29
N ASP A 37 12.77 -0.98 -16.20
CA ASP A 37 11.36 -0.61 -15.99
C ASP A 37 10.97 -0.60 -14.50
N HIS A 38 11.92 -0.88 -13.61
CA HIS A 38 11.67 -0.93 -12.18
C HIS A 38 11.23 0.44 -11.65
N PRO A 39 10.05 0.56 -10.99
CA PRO A 39 9.54 1.84 -10.49
C PRO A 39 10.46 2.55 -9.48
N GLY A 40 11.27 1.79 -8.74
CA GLY A 40 12.29 2.33 -7.83
C GLY A 40 13.62 2.69 -8.51
N GLY A 41 13.70 2.59 -9.84
CA GLY A 41 14.88 2.80 -10.66
C GLY A 41 15.73 1.53 -10.86
N ALA A 42 16.46 1.44 -11.97
CA ALA A 42 17.32 0.30 -12.27
C ALA A 42 18.53 0.20 -11.31
N GLU A 43 19.07 1.34 -10.88
CA GLU A 43 20.30 1.39 -10.07
C GLU A 43 20.18 0.60 -8.76
N ILE A 44 19.01 0.58 -8.12
CA ILE A 44 18.85 -0.14 -6.86
C ILE A 44 18.89 -1.65 -7.06
N ILE A 45 18.39 -2.16 -8.20
CA ILE A 45 18.49 -3.57 -8.57
C ILE A 45 19.95 -3.93 -8.85
N LEU A 46 20.64 -3.11 -9.64
CA LEU A 46 22.03 -3.36 -10.04
C LEU A 46 23.01 -3.40 -8.86
N ARG A 47 22.72 -2.71 -7.75
CA ARG A 47 23.52 -2.81 -6.51
C ARG A 47 23.52 -4.22 -5.90
N TYR A 48 22.50 -5.02 -6.18
CA TYR A 48 22.36 -6.39 -5.70
C TYR A 48 22.57 -7.43 -6.79
N ALA A 49 22.95 -7.03 -8.01
CA ALA A 49 23.17 -7.95 -9.12
C ALA A 49 24.16 -9.06 -8.73
N GLY A 50 23.78 -10.31 -8.99
CA GLY A 50 24.53 -11.51 -8.64
C GLY A 50 24.56 -11.83 -7.14
N ARG A 51 23.65 -11.27 -6.33
CA ARG A 51 23.62 -11.42 -4.86
C ARG A 51 22.24 -11.76 -4.33
N ASP A 52 22.19 -12.01 -3.02
CA ASP A 52 20.93 -12.11 -2.28
C ASP A 52 20.41 -10.72 -1.92
N ALA A 53 19.22 -10.41 -2.42
CA ALA A 53 18.52 -9.15 -2.24
C ALA A 53 17.33 -9.27 -1.27
N THR A 54 17.09 -10.46 -0.69
CA THR A 54 15.87 -10.78 0.08
C THR A 54 15.56 -9.74 1.17
N ALA A 55 16.56 -9.35 1.96
CA ALA A 55 16.37 -8.37 3.02
C ALA A 55 15.97 -6.98 2.49
N ALA A 56 16.66 -6.50 1.46
CA ALA A 56 16.38 -5.20 0.84
C ALA A 56 15.06 -5.20 0.07
N TYR A 57 14.70 -6.33 -0.53
CA TYR A 57 13.44 -6.53 -1.22
C TYR A 57 12.26 -6.45 -0.24
N ASN A 58 12.31 -7.21 0.86
CA ASN A 58 11.26 -7.30 1.87
C ASN A 58 11.06 -6.01 2.69
N GLU A 59 12.02 -5.08 2.67
CA GLU A 59 11.87 -3.76 3.31
C GLU A 59 10.87 -2.86 2.57
N VAL A 60 10.72 -3.05 1.26
CA VAL A 60 9.94 -2.16 0.38
C VAL A 60 8.81 -2.87 -0.36
N HIS A 61 8.91 -4.18 -0.54
CA HIS A 61 7.96 -4.97 -1.32
C HIS A 61 7.31 -6.04 -0.47
N THR A 62 6.07 -6.39 -0.81
CA THR A 62 5.45 -7.59 -0.27
C THR A 62 6.02 -8.83 -0.98
N PRO A 63 6.04 -10.01 -0.33
CA PRO A 63 6.53 -11.25 -0.96
C PRO A 63 5.76 -11.66 -2.24
N ALA A 64 4.56 -11.10 -2.46
CA ALA A 64 3.75 -11.39 -3.64
C ALA A 64 4.22 -10.62 -4.88
N THR A 65 4.87 -9.46 -4.73
CA THR A 65 5.15 -8.55 -5.83
C THR A 65 6.08 -9.16 -6.88
N ILE A 66 7.07 -9.97 -6.49
CA ILE A 66 8.03 -10.58 -7.43
C ILE A 66 7.38 -11.66 -8.32
N LYS A 67 6.26 -12.23 -7.87
CA LYS A 67 5.50 -13.23 -8.63
C LYS A 67 4.72 -12.61 -9.81
N ALA A 68 4.68 -11.29 -9.92
CA ALA A 68 4.17 -10.61 -11.10
C ALA A 68 5.14 -10.73 -12.29
N LEU A 69 6.42 -11.07 -12.06
CA LEU A 69 7.36 -11.35 -13.14
C LEU A 69 7.00 -12.65 -13.87
N PRO A 70 7.20 -12.73 -15.20
CA PRO A 70 6.97 -13.94 -15.96
C PRO A 70 7.65 -15.17 -15.35
N PRO A 71 6.99 -16.35 -15.32
CA PRO A 71 7.61 -17.58 -14.82
C PRO A 71 8.89 -17.97 -15.56
N THR A 72 9.07 -17.50 -16.79
CA THR A 72 10.29 -17.70 -17.59
C THR A 72 11.52 -17.02 -17.00
N GLN A 73 11.34 -16.01 -16.13
CA GLN A 73 12.41 -15.31 -15.43
C GLN A 73 12.82 -16.01 -14.13
N LEU A 74 12.07 -17.04 -13.68
CA LEU A 74 12.47 -17.84 -12.53
C LEU A 74 13.48 -18.90 -12.97
N MET A 75 14.75 -18.70 -12.61
CA MET A 75 15.86 -19.59 -12.99
C MET A 75 15.89 -20.86 -12.14
N GLY A 76 15.38 -20.79 -10.91
CA GLY A 76 15.30 -21.93 -10.01
C GLY A 76 15.31 -21.54 -8.53
N GLN A 77 15.63 -22.53 -7.69
CA GLN A 77 15.88 -22.32 -6.27
C GLN A 77 17.37 -22.26 -6.00
N LEU A 78 17.78 -21.42 -5.05
CA LEU A 78 19.16 -21.36 -4.60
C LEU A 78 19.55 -22.67 -3.92
N ASP A 79 20.66 -23.27 -4.33
CA ASP A 79 21.21 -24.47 -3.72
C ASP A 79 21.76 -24.18 -2.32
N PRO A 80 21.14 -24.69 -1.24
CA PRO A 80 21.57 -24.42 0.13
C PRO A 80 22.99 -24.92 0.42
N SER A 81 23.43 -25.98 -0.26
CA SER A 81 24.77 -26.55 -0.08
C SER A 81 25.88 -25.65 -0.62
N SER A 82 25.54 -24.72 -1.52
CA SER A 82 26.47 -23.78 -2.12
C SER A 82 26.67 -22.48 -1.31
N ILE A 83 25.94 -22.31 -0.20
CA ILE A 83 26.01 -21.10 0.62
C ILE A 83 27.24 -21.16 1.55
N ASP A 84 28.26 -20.37 1.24
CA ASP A 84 29.45 -20.22 2.08
C ASP A 84 29.49 -18.88 2.84
N GLY A 85 30.51 -18.70 3.68
CA GLY A 85 30.70 -17.45 4.45
C GLY A 85 31.00 -16.23 3.57
N THR A 86 31.51 -16.43 2.36
CA THR A 86 31.82 -15.33 1.43
C THR A 86 30.56 -14.78 0.77
N TRP A 87 29.61 -15.66 0.44
CA TRP A 87 28.29 -15.28 -0.05
C TRP A 87 27.54 -14.43 0.98
N ARG A 88 27.46 -14.90 2.24
CA ARG A 88 26.74 -14.19 3.32
C ARG A 88 27.26 -12.78 3.59
N ASN A 89 28.59 -12.59 3.55
CA ASN A 89 29.19 -11.27 3.79
C ASN A 89 29.00 -10.29 2.62
N LYS A 90 28.89 -10.77 1.37
CA LYS A 90 28.66 -9.91 0.19
C LYS A 90 27.21 -9.40 0.07
N SER A 91 26.25 -10.13 0.65
CA SER A 91 24.82 -9.87 0.50
C SER A 91 24.23 -8.86 1.49
N THR A 92 25.02 -8.31 2.41
CA THR A 92 24.51 -7.40 3.45
C THR A 92 25.09 -6.00 3.32
N PRO A 93 24.49 -5.09 2.53
CA PRO A 93 24.74 -3.67 2.69
C PRO A 93 24.18 -3.22 4.05
N GLN A 94 25.07 -2.97 5.01
CA GLN A 94 24.70 -2.49 6.34
C GLN A 94 24.11 -1.09 6.23
N THR A 95 22.78 -0.97 6.33
CA THR A 95 22.16 0.33 6.60
C THR A 95 22.16 0.51 8.12
N PRO A 96 22.84 1.54 8.66
CA PRO A 96 22.82 1.77 10.09
C PRO A 96 21.39 2.09 10.54
N SER A 97 20.84 1.27 11.43
CA SER A 97 19.56 1.52 12.08
C SER A 97 19.75 2.67 13.07
N GLN A 98 19.38 3.88 12.65
CA GLN A 98 19.22 5.00 13.57
C GLN A 98 17.79 4.96 14.11
N THR A 99 17.62 4.35 15.27
CA THR A 99 16.35 4.42 16.02
C THR A 99 16.49 5.49 17.09
N THR A 100 16.13 6.72 16.75
CA THR A 100 15.85 7.76 17.75
C THR A 100 14.55 7.40 18.47
N ALA A 101 14.48 7.69 19.77
CA ALA A 101 13.30 7.40 20.57
C ALA A 101 12.13 8.29 20.12
N LYS A 102 10.99 7.68 19.78
CA LYS A 102 9.79 8.42 19.37
C LYS A 102 9.15 9.13 20.56
N PRO A 103 8.59 10.34 20.37
CA PRO A 103 7.85 11.03 21.42
C PRO A 103 6.59 10.24 21.81
N GLN A 104 6.10 10.47 23.02
CA GLN A 104 4.82 9.92 23.48
C GLN A 104 3.68 10.55 22.69
N LEU A 105 2.63 9.77 22.38
CA LEU A 105 1.54 10.24 21.52
C LEU A 105 0.78 11.43 22.13
N ASN A 106 0.68 11.50 23.46
CA ASN A 106 0.07 12.63 24.16
C ASN A 106 0.89 13.92 24.14
N ALA A 107 2.16 13.86 23.70
CA ALA A 107 3.02 15.02 23.52
C ALA A 107 2.90 15.62 22.10
N ILE A 108 2.19 14.95 21.19
CA ILE A 108 1.90 15.44 19.84
C ILE A 108 0.67 16.34 19.88
N LEU A 109 0.87 17.64 19.63
CA LEU A 109 -0.17 18.67 19.71
C LEU A 109 -0.69 19.06 18.32
N SER A 110 0.13 18.89 17.28
CA SER A 110 -0.20 19.29 15.92
C SER A 110 0.24 18.27 14.86
N THR A 111 -0.26 18.44 13.64
CA THR A 111 0.22 17.67 12.48
C THR A 111 1.69 17.94 12.15
N HIS A 112 2.24 19.09 12.57
CA HIS A 112 3.64 19.44 12.32
C HIS A 112 4.55 18.65 13.27
N ASP A 113 4.11 18.38 14.50
CA ASP A 113 4.88 17.59 15.45
C ASP A 113 4.99 16.12 15.00
N PHE A 114 3.98 15.61 14.28
CA PHE A 114 4.08 14.32 13.60
C PHE A 114 5.14 14.33 12.50
N GLU A 115 5.25 15.43 11.74
CA GLU A 115 6.26 15.60 10.71
C GLU A 115 7.68 15.67 11.32
N ASP A 116 7.86 16.41 12.42
CA ASP A 116 9.13 16.48 13.15
C ASP A 116 9.51 15.12 13.75
N ALA A 117 8.57 14.44 14.40
CA ALA A 117 8.79 13.09 14.92
C ALA A 117 9.16 12.10 13.80
N ALA A 118 8.56 12.24 12.62
CA ALA A 118 8.90 11.44 11.46
C ALA A 118 10.30 11.78 10.92
N ARG A 119 10.67 13.05 10.85
CA ARG A 119 12.01 13.51 10.43
C ARG A 119 13.12 12.90 11.28
N ASP A 120 12.89 12.85 12.58
CA ASP A 120 13.90 12.36 13.53
C ASP A 120 13.96 10.83 13.56
N SER A 121 12.83 10.14 13.40
CA SER A 121 12.72 8.69 13.60
C SER A 121 12.76 7.83 12.33
N LEU A 122 12.50 8.41 11.16
CA LEU A 122 12.59 7.69 9.89
C LEU A 122 14.05 7.58 9.42
N SER A 123 14.33 6.57 8.59
CA SER A 123 15.59 6.53 7.86
C SER A 123 15.70 7.74 6.94
N LYS A 124 16.92 8.22 6.67
CA LYS A 124 17.15 9.35 5.73
C LYS A 124 16.49 9.13 4.37
N LYS A 125 16.46 7.86 3.90
CA LYS A 125 15.80 7.47 2.65
C LYS A 125 14.28 7.63 2.73
N ALA A 126 13.66 7.11 3.79
CA ALA A 126 12.21 7.20 3.98
C ALA A 126 11.76 8.64 4.20
N TRP A 127 12.49 9.42 5.00
CA TRP A 127 12.24 10.84 5.19
C TRP A 127 12.33 11.59 3.86
N ALA A 128 13.43 11.42 3.11
CA ALA A 128 13.59 12.06 1.81
C ALA A 128 12.46 11.68 0.83
N PHE A 129 11.99 10.43 0.84
CA PHE A 129 10.87 10.01 0.01
C PHE A 129 9.56 10.74 0.36
N TYR A 130 9.22 10.85 1.65
CA TYR A 130 7.97 11.47 2.09
C TYR A 130 8.00 13.00 2.09
N SER A 131 9.15 13.60 2.44
CA SER A 131 9.28 15.05 2.59
C SER A 131 9.62 15.77 1.28
N SER A 132 9.98 15.04 0.22
CA SER A 132 10.33 15.65 -1.07
C SER A 132 9.16 15.66 -2.05
N THR A 133 9.25 16.59 -3.01
CA THR A 133 8.42 16.62 -4.20
C THR A 133 9.27 17.17 -5.36
N ALA A 134 8.65 17.54 -6.47
CA ALA A 134 9.35 18.05 -7.64
C ALA A 134 10.28 19.24 -7.28
N THR A 135 11.55 19.10 -7.67
CA THR A 135 12.61 20.12 -7.63
C THR A 135 12.63 20.92 -6.32
N ASP A 136 12.28 22.21 -6.37
CA ASP A 136 12.52 23.18 -5.30
C ASP A 136 11.36 23.26 -4.30
N LEU A 137 10.43 22.31 -4.35
CA LEU A 137 9.23 22.23 -3.50
C LEU A 137 8.30 23.46 -3.61
N ILE A 138 8.45 24.32 -4.64
CA ILE A 138 7.71 25.57 -4.78
C ILE A 138 6.20 25.34 -4.75
N SER A 139 5.70 24.38 -5.54
CA SER A 139 4.26 24.07 -5.59
C SER A 139 3.75 23.50 -4.27
N HIS A 140 4.55 22.68 -3.59
CA HIS A 140 4.22 22.14 -2.27
C HIS A 140 4.06 23.27 -1.25
N ASN A 141 5.06 24.14 -1.15
CA ASN A 141 5.07 25.26 -0.21
C ASN A 141 4.01 26.32 -0.56
N SER A 142 3.73 26.51 -1.86
CA SER A 142 2.66 27.39 -2.33
C SER A 142 1.28 26.91 -1.89
N ASN A 143 1.02 25.60 -1.97
CA ASN A 143 -0.24 25.01 -1.51
C ASN A 143 -0.45 25.20 0.00
N GLN A 144 0.60 25.00 0.80
CA GLN A 144 0.53 25.22 2.24
C GLN A 144 0.33 26.70 2.59
N SER A 145 1.16 27.59 2.02
CA SER A 145 1.10 29.03 2.27
C SER A 145 -0.16 29.71 1.74
N PHE A 146 -0.87 29.09 0.79
CA PHE A 146 -2.15 29.60 0.28
C PHE A 146 -3.20 29.73 1.39
N TYR A 147 -3.29 28.76 2.31
CA TYR A 147 -4.23 28.84 3.43
C TYR A 147 -3.92 29.99 4.39
N GLY A 148 -2.63 30.27 4.63
CA GLY A 148 -2.21 31.41 5.45
C GLY A 148 -2.55 32.78 4.86
N ARG A 149 -2.82 32.84 3.55
CA ARG A 149 -3.28 34.08 2.87
C ARG A 149 -4.79 34.30 3.01
N MET A 150 -5.54 33.32 3.50
CA MET A 150 -6.96 33.45 3.73
C MET A 150 -7.22 34.01 5.13
N SER A 151 -7.85 35.18 5.21
CA SER A 151 -8.30 35.74 6.48
C SER A 151 -9.76 35.37 6.75
N MET A 152 -10.05 34.92 7.97
CA MET A 152 -11.42 34.68 8.40
C MET A 152 -12.07 35.99 8.86
N ARG A 153 -13.36 36.17 8.57
CA ARG A 153 -14.17 37.27 9.10
C ARG A 153 -15.16 36.72 10.14
N PRO A 154 -14.74 36.49 11.39
CA PRO A 154 -15.58 35.85 12.39
C PRO A 154 -16.76 36.77 12.76
N ARG A 155 -17.92 36.16 13.03
CA ARG A 155 -19.10 36.89 13.51
C ARG A 155 -19.10 36.90 15.03
N LEU A 156 -19.07 38.08 15.63
CA LEU A 156 -19.09 38.26 17.09
C LEU A 156 -20.51 38.13 17.67
N LEU A 157 -20.59 37.93 18.99
CA LEU A 157 -21.84 37.84 19.77
C LEU A 157 -22.82 36.77 19.25
N ARG A 158 -22.29 35.63 18.78
CA ARG A 158 -23.09 34.45 18.41
C ARG A 158 -23.03 33.42 19.54
N ASN A 159 -24.17 32.81 19.87
CA ASN A 159 -24.19 31.69 20.80
C ASN A 159 -23.56 30.47 20.11
N VAL A 160 -22.38 30.08 20.60
CA VAL A 160 -21.57 28.96 20.08
C VAL A 160 -21.46 27.82 21.11
N LEU A 161 -22.34 27.77 22.10
CA LEU A 161 -22.33 26.73 23.15
C LEU A 161 -22.45 25.31 22.56
N THR A 162 -23.19 25.16 21.46
CA THR A 162 -23.31 23.92 20.70
C THR A 162 -22.93 24.17 19.26
N ILE A 163 -21.93 23.45 18.76
CA ILE A 163 -21.49 23.49 17.37
C ILE A 163 -21.75 22.11 16.76
N ASN A 164 -22.24 22.10 15.51
CA ASN A 164 -22.41 20.89 14.73
C ASN A 164 -21.49 20.99 13.49
N THR A 165 -20.49 20.13 13.43
CA THR A 165 -19.52 20.00 12.33
C THR A 165 -19.99 19.03 11.24
N GLN A 166 -21.13 18.38 11.45
CA GLN A 166 -21.70 17.46 10.50
C GLN A 166 -21.96 18.16 9.18
N ALA A 167 -21.53 17.51 8.11
CA ALA A 167 -21.76 17.98 6.77
C ALA A 167 -22.61 16.98 5.99
N THR A 168 -23.01 17.42 4.80
CA THR A 168 -23.53 16.54 3.77
C THR A 168 -22.57 16.59 2.60
N VAL A 169 -21.69 15.59 2.47
CA VAL A 169 -20.75 15.50 1.34
C VAL A 169 -21.30 14.50 0.35
N LEU A 170 -21.58 14.94 -0.87
CA LEU A 170 -22.23 14.14 -1.91
C LEU A 170 -23.57 13.52 -1.44
N GLY A 171 -24.27 14.13 -0.48
CA GLY A 171 -25.52 13.59 0.08
C GLY A 171 -25.33 12.67 1.30
N ALA A 172 -24.08 12.31 1.67
CA ALA A 172 -23.78 11.55 2.88
C ALA A 172 -23.85 12.50 4.04
N ARG A 173 -24.66 12.18 5.05
CA ARG A 173 -24.39 12.76 6.36
C ARG A 173 -23.08 12.21 6.88
N VAL A 174 -22.21 13.11 7.29
CA VAL A 174 -20.86 12.82 7.73
C VAL A 174 -20.62 13.55 9.02
N GLU A 175 -20.05 12.86 10.01
CA GLU A 175 -19.90 13.42 11.36
C GLU A 175 -18.92 14.57 11.42
N GLU A 176 -17.89 14.46 10.57
CA GLU A 176 -16.93 15.47 10.19
C GLU A 176 -16.81 15.41 8.66
N PRO A 177 -16.60 16.51 7.93
CA PRO A 177 -16.47 16.49 6.47
C PRO A 177 -15.38 15.49 6.01
N PRO A 178 -15.72 14.35 5.37
CA PRO A 178 -14.78 13.32 5.05
C PRO A 178 -14.51 13.34 3.55
N MET A 179 -13.28 12.97 3.25
CA MET A 179 -12.91 12.35 2.00
C MET A 179 -13.85 11.12 1.77
N ALA A 180 -14.73 11.21 0.77
CA ALA A 180 -15.56 10.16 0.12
C ALA A 180 -16.13 8.98 0.97
N ASN A 181 -17.45 8.96 1.24
CA ASN A 181 -18.16 7.84 1.91
C ASN A 181 -19.04 7.04 0.91
N PRO A 182 -18.80 5.73 0.69
CA PRO A 182 -19.59 4.91 -0.23
C PRO A 182 -20.95 4.39 0.30
N ARG A 183 -21.33 4.66 1.57
CA ARG A 183 -22.57 4.14 2.21
C ARG A 183 -23.79 5.04 2.01
N LEU A 184 -23.81 5.73 0.89
CA LEU A 184 -24.51 6.99 0.73
C LEU A 184 -25.80 6.80 -0.08
N LYS A 185 -26.95 6.65 0.59
CA LYS A 185 -28.21 6.27 -0.08
C LYS A 185 -28.67 7.23 -1.19
N SER A 186 -28.40 8.53 -1.06
CA SER A 186 -28.77 9.49 -2.11
C SER A 186 -27.90 9.39 -3.37
N VAL A 187 -26.76 8.70 -3.31
CA VAL A 187 -25.85 8.48 -4.45
C VAL A 187 -25.92 7.04 -4.96
N TYR A 188 -25.97 6.08 -4.04
CA TYR A 188 -25.96 4.66 -4.33
C TYR A 188 -27.33 4.00 -4.07
N GLY A 189 -28.43 4.75 -4.02
CA GLY A 189 -29.78 4.19 -3.84
C GLY A 189 -30.06 3.62 -2.44
N GLU A 190 -31.30 3.17 -2.22
CA GLU A 190 -31.76 2.71 -0.89
C GLU A 190 -31.00 1.48 -0.37
N ASP A 191 -30.38 0.73 -1.26
CA ASP A 191 -29.58 -0.45 -0.96
C ASP A 191 -28.06 -0.14 -0.94
N ALA A 192 -27.67 1.11 -0.67
CA ALA A 192 -26.27 1.52 -0.51
C ALA A 192 -25.50 0.72 0.57
N ASN A 193 -26.22 0.14 1.55
CA ASN A 193 -25.65 -0.72 2.58
C ASN A 193 -25.65 -2.21 2.19
N SER A 194 -26.10 -2.56 0.99
CA SER A 194 -26.11 -3.94 0.49
C SER A 194 -24.88 -4.19 -0.38
N PHE A 195 -24.24 -5.35 -0.21
CA PHE A 195 -23.18 -5.80 -1.09
C PHE A 195 -23.78 -6.21 -2.45
N ARG A 196 -23.74 -5.30 -3.43
CA ARG A 196 -24.28 -5.50 -4.79
C ARG A 196 -23.24 -5.14 -5.86
N PRO A 197 -22.37 -6.06 -6.27
CA PRO A 197 -21.34 -5.81 -7.28
C PRO A 197 -21.89 -5.32 -8.62
N GLU A 198 -23.09 -5.76 -9.00
CA GLU A 198 -23.75 -5.42 -10.27
C GLU A 198 -24.05 -3.92 -10.40
N ARG A 199 -24.09 -3.19 -9.28
CA ARG A 199 -24.23 -1.72 -9.25
C ARG A 199 -23.23 -1.01 -10.17
N TRP A 200 -22.02 -1.55 -10.25
CA TRP A 200 -20.92 -0.97 -11.01
C TRP A 200 -20.96 -1.35 -12.50
N LEU A 201 -21.85 -2.27 -12.88
CA LEU A 201 -22.03 -2.75 -14.26
C LEU A 201 -23.23 -2.11 -14.96
N GLY A 202 -24.16 -1.54 -14.20
CA GLY A 202 -25.39 -0.93 -14.70
C GLY A 202 -25.29 0.59 -14.97
N PRO A 203 -26.34 1.19 -15.56
CA PRO A 203 -26.37 2.63 -15.89
C PRO A 203 -26.59 3.54 -14.67
N GLU A 204 -26.84 2.98 -13.48
CA GLU A 204 -27.28 3.70 -12.28
C GLU A 204 -26.29 4.77 -11.81
N LEU A 205 -24.99 4.57 -12.02
CA LEU A 205 -23.93 5.47 -11.59
C LEU A 205 -23.36 6.33 -12.74
N VAL A 206 -23.90 6.25 -13.95
CA VAL A 206 -23.40 6.98 -15.13
C VAL A 206 -23.48 8.51 -14.93
N GLY A 207 -24.47 8.99 -14.18
CA GLY A 207 -24.60 10.41 -13.82
C GLY A 207 -23.70 10.85 -12.65
N VAL A 208 -22.98 9.92 -12.02
CA VAL A 208 -22.17 10.17 -10.83
C VAL A 208 -20.69 10.11 -11.22
N SER A 209 -20.18 11.23 -11.76
CA SER A 209 -18.82 11.37 -12.31
C SER A 209 -17.67 10.90 -11.40
N TRP A 210 -17.91 10.78 -10.09
CA TRP A 210 -16.94 10.36 -9.07
C TRP A 210 -17.53 9.33 -8.10
N GLY A 211 -18.45 8.47 -8.58
CA GLY A 211 -19.14 7.48 -7.74
C GLY A 211 -18.23 6.39 -7.19
N PHE A 212 -17.08 6.12 -7.82
CA PHE A 212 -16.10 5.13 -7.37
C PHE A 212 -14.77 5.82 -7.05
N MET A 213 -14.55 6.17 -5.77
CA MET A 213 -13.35 6.89 -5.29
C MET A 213 -12.49 6.17 -4.23
N PRO A 214 -12.35 4.83 -4.20
CA PRO A 214 -11.46 4.20 -3.22
C PRO A 214 -9.96 4.53 -3.46
N PHE A 215 -9.61 5.05 -4.64
CA PHE A 215 -8.26 5.44 -5.03
C PHE A 215 -8.12 6.94 -5.31
N HIS A 216 -9.13 7.74 -4.95
CA HIS A 216 -9.27 9.15 -5.35
C HIS A 216 -9.27 9.33 -6.88
N GLY A 217 -8.91 10.54 -7.37
CA GLY A 217 -8.96 10.89 -8.78
C GLY A 217 -8.04 12.06 -9.14
N GLY A 218 -7.83 12.27 -10.45
CA GLY A 218 -6.99 13.36 -10.97
C GLY A 218 -5.49 13.09 -10.90
N PRO A 219 -4.64 14.13 -11.02
CA PRO A 219 -3.17 14.00 -11.09
C PRO A 219 -2.50 13.39 -9.85
N LYS A 220 -3.25 13.25 -8.75
CA LYS A 220 -2.81 12.60 -7.50
C LYS A 220 -3.62 11.34 -7.17
N ILE A 221 -4.17 10.66 -8.18
CA ILE A 221 -4.78 9.35 -8.00
C ILE A 221 -3.76 8.38 -7.40
N CYS A 222 -4.22 7.42 -6.59
CA CYS A 222 -3.34 6.41 -5.99
C CYS A 222 -2.46 5.75 -7.07
N LEU A 223 -1.14 5.92 -6.96
CA LEU A 223 -0.17 5.34 -7.88
C LEU A 223 -0.27 3.80 -7.92
N GLY A 224 -0.68 3.19 -6.79
CA GLY A 224 -0.87 1.75 -6.65
C GLY A 224 -2.23 1.22 -7.08
N LYS A 225 -3.12 2.04 -7.67
CA LYS A 225 -4.49 1.63 -8.04
C LYS A 225 -4.53 0.35 -8.87
N GLU A 226 -3.79 0.33 -9.97
CA GLU A 226 -3.80 -0.80 -10.92
C GLU A 226 -3.22 -2.06 -10.28
N PHE A 227 -2.17 -1.90 -9.47
CA PHE A 227 -1.57 -3.00 -8.72
C PHE A 227 -2.54 -3.59 -7.68
N ALA A 228 -3.14 -2.75 -6.84
CA ALA A 228 -4.09 -3.16 -5.81
C ALA A 228 -5.32 -3.87 -6.38
N LEU A 229 -5.88 -3.35 -7.48
CA LEU A 229 -7.03 -3.99 -8.16
C LEU A 229 -6.65 -5.35 -8.76
N THR A 230 -5.47 -5.44 -9.37
CA THR A 230 -4.98 -6.68 -9.97
C THR A 230 -4.70 -7.74 -8.91
N GLU A 231 -4.01 -7.37 -7.83
CA GLU A 231 -3.68 -8.25 -6.70
C GLU A 231 -4.95 -8.76 -6.03
N ALA A 232 -5.90 -7.86 -5.71
CA ALA A 232 -7.17 -8.24 -5.09
C ALA A 232 -7.98 -9.19 -5.99
N SER A 233 -8.07 -8.89 -7.29
CA SER A 233 -8.79 -9.73 -8.26
C SER A 233 -8.15 -11.12 -8.36
N HIS A 234 -6.83 -11.20 -8.47
CA HIS A 234 -6.12 -12.47 -8.50
C HIS A 234 -6.33 -13.27 -7.21
N ALA A 235 -6.16 -12.65 -6.05
CA ALA A 235 -6.33 -13.30 -4.75
C ALA A 235 -7.75 -13.87 -4.60
N ILE A 236 -8.80 -13.08 -4.92
CA ILE A 236 -10.20 -13.53 -4.85
C ILE A 236 -10.43 -14.75 -5.75
N ILE A 237 -9.98 -14.69 -7.00
CA ILE A 237 -10.13 -15.80 -7.95
C ILE A 237 -9.43 -17.06 -7.44
N ARG A 238 -8.19 -16.93 -6.93
CA ARG A 238 -7.43 -18.06 -6.40
C ARG A 238 -8.04 -18.66 -5.15
N ILE A 239 -8.60 -17.84 -4.26
CA ILE A 239 -9.31 -18.31 -3.07
C ILE A 239 -10.53 -19.15 -3.49
N ILE A 240 -11.36 -18.65 -4.40
CA ILE A 240 -12.56 -19.36 -4.88
C ILE A 240 -12.19 -20.67 -5.60
N GLN A 241 -11.14 -20.66 -6.42
CA GLN A 241 -10.67 -21.85 -7.14
C GLN A 241 -10.08 -22.92 -6.20
N THR A 242 -9.40 -22.49 -5.14
CA THR A 242 -8.71 -23.41 -4.21
C THR A 242 -9.66 -23.96 -3.16
N PHE A 243 -10.63 -23.16 -2.71
CA PHE A 243 -11.58 -23.51 -1.66
C PHE A 243 -13.02 -23.37 -2.18
N PRO A 244 -13.47 -24.30 -3.04
CA PRO A 244 -14.84 -24.25 -3.58
C PRO A 244 -15.92 -24.42 -2.51
N GLY A 245 -15.58 -25.03 -1.37
CA GLY A 245 -16.46 -25.17 -0.19
C GLY A 245 -16.40 -23.99 0.79
N LEU A 246 -15.70 -22.89 0.45
CA LEU A 246 -15.55 -21.72 1.33
C LEU A 246 -16.92 -21.20 1.78
N ARG A 247 -17.18 -21.28 3.09
CA ARG A 247 -18.43 -20.83 3.68
C ARG A 247 -18.24 -20.25 5.07
N LEU A 248 -19.24 -19.51 5.53
CA LEU A 248 -19.27 -19.05 6.91
C LEU A 248 -19.56 -20.23 7.86
N PRO A 249 -18.95 -20.26 9.07
CA PRO A 249 -19.37 -21.18 10.11
C PRO A 249 -20.86 -21.01 10.44
N PRO A 250 -21.63 -22.09 10.68
CA PRO A 250 -23.09 -22.05 10.81
C PRO A 250 -23.64 -21.05 11.84
N GLU A 251 -22.88 -20.77 12.90
CA GLU A 251 -23.27 -19.87 13.99
C GLU A 251 -22.73 -18.44 13.83
N THR A 252 -22.13 -18.12 12.69
CA THR A 252 -21.55 -16.77 12.47
C THR A 252 -22.67 -15.77 12.22
N PRO A 253 -22.81 -14.72 13.05
CA PRO A 253 -23.80 -13.68 12.80
C PRO A 253 -23.44 -12.91 11.52
N ILE A 254 -24.39 -12.84 10.58
CA ILE A 254 -24.26 -12.00 9.39
C ILE A 254 -24.71 -10.60 9.81
N LEU A 255 -23.74 -9.71 10.03
CA LEU A 255 -24.01 -8.32 10.34
C LEU A 255 -24.26 -7.52 9.05
N PRO A 256 -25.20 -6.57 9.06
CA PRO A 256 -25.32 -5.58 8.00
C PRO A 256 -24.01 -4.80 7.81
N PRO A 257 -23.60 -4.48 6.57
CA PRO A 257 -22.41 -3.66 6.32
C PRO A 257 -22.48 -2.32 7.06
N GLY A 258 -21.50 -2.08 7.93
CA GLY A 258 -21.37 -0.92 8.82
C GLY A 258 -21.74 -1.16 10.27
N GLU A 259 -22.30 -2.33 10.59
CA GLU A 259 -22.53 -2.76 11.97
C GLU A 259 -21.40 -3.63 12.51
N GLU A 260 -20.47 -4.08 11.65
CA GLU A 260 -19.25 -4.76 12.10
C GLU A 260 -18.40 -3.86 13.00
N LYS A 261 -17.79 -4.43 14.04
CA LYS A 261 -16.76 -3.70 14.78
C LYS A 261 -15.58 -3.45 13.86
N GLN A 262 -15.21 -2.18 13.71
CA GLN A 262 -14.10 -1.77 12.88
C GLN A 262 -12.90 -1.40 13.75
N ALA A 263 -11.71 -1.81 13.32
CA ALA A 263 -10.46 -1.30 13.84
C ALA A 263 -9.89 -0.31 12.82
N LEU A 264 -9.60 0.90 13.29
CA LEU A 264 -8.97 1.94 12.49
C LEU A 264 -7.46 1.95 12.79
N THR A 265 -6.67 1.65 11.77
CA THR A 265 -5.20 1.81 11.80
C THR A 265 -4.80 2.81 10.71
N ILE A 266 -3.75 2.53 9.92
CA ILE A 266 -3.49 3.27 8.66
C ILE A 266 -4.61 2.99 7.63
N VAL A 267 -5.28 1.83 7.72
CA VAL A 267 -6.46 1.46 6.93
C VAL A 267 -7.58 0.96 7.84
N VAL A 268 -8.82 0.99 7.35
CA VAL A 268 -9.99 0.40 8.03
C VAL A 268 -9.99 -1.11 7.83
N MET A 269 -10.20 -1.86 8.90
CA MET A 269 -10.36 -3.33 8.84
C MET A 269 -11.45 -3.80 9.81
N SER A 270 -11.95 -5.03 9.61
CA SER A 270 -12.78 -5.72 10.62
C SER A 270 -11.94 -5.96 11.88
N ALA A 271 -12.40 -5.47 13.04
CA ALA A 271 -11.73 -5.64 14.32
C ALA A 271 -11.68 -7.11 14.75
N GLU A 272 -12.63 -7.92 14.31
CA GLU A 272 -12.80 -9.31 14.71
C GLU A 272 -12.37 -10.29 13.59
N GLY A 273 -11.89 -9.77 12.46
CA GLY A 273 -11.55 -10.55 11.27
C GLY A 273 -12.78 -11.14 10.58
N CYS A 274 -12.55 -12.14 9.72
CA CYS A 274 -13.60 -12.95 9.11
C CYS A 274 -13.23 -14.43 9.28
N LYS A 275 -14.06 -15.18 10.01
CA LYS A 275 -13.86 -16.62 10.20
C LYS A 275 -14.58 -17.36 9.09
N VAL A 276 -13.88 -18.30 8.46
CA VAL A 276 -14.39 -19.10 7.35
C VAL A 276 -14.09 -20.58 7.60
N LEU A 277 -14.97 -21.44 7.10
CA LEU A 277 -14.71 -22.87 6.98
C LEU A 277 -14.22 -23.16 5.57
N LEU A 278 -13.15 -23.93 5.51
CA LEU A 278 -12.55 -24.43 4.29
C LEU A 278 -12.89 -25.92 4.26
N ASP A 279 -14.05 -26.26 3.71
CA ASP A 279 -14.44 -27.66 3.45
C ASP A 279 -13.81 -28.17 2.15
#